data_AF-A0A0D0EAL6-F1
#
_entry.id   AF-A0A0D0EAL6-F1
#
_cell.length_a   1.000
_cell.length_b   1.000
_cell.length_c   1.000
_cell.angle_alpha   90.00
_cell.angle_beta   90.00
_cell.angle_gamma   90.00
#
_symmetry.space_group_name_H-M   'P 1'
#
loop_
_entity.id
_entity.type
_entity.pdbx_description
1 polymer ?
#
loop_
_entity_poly.entity_id
_entity_poly.type
_entity_poly.pdbx_seq_one_letter_code
_entity_poly.pdbx_strand_id
1 'polypeptide(L)'
;MAPISHLVHADPGAWAFIHQFSSSNSMTLPQAEDLLKEHLGTQYSAQDWGHALKVVMDAEGDTESTSEAVEVLTSAACPHMGLIIKVLVLTIKAPQLDLLEQSLLQSMDELKAHKCIIGAVPTINKILDPFPEKEIGESVHFEDNAAIVAEVQCCQAIRNGEIIEVELLRYIE
;
A
#
# COMPACT_ATOMS: atom_id res chain seq x y z
N MET A 1 29.79 -14.46 28.82
CA MET A 1 28.70 -13.96 27.96
C MET A 1 28.91 -12.46 27.83
N ALA A 2 29.33 -11.99 26.65
CA ALA A 2 29.45 -10.56 26.41
C ALA A 2 28.03 -9.97 26.26
N PRO A 3 27.73 -8.80 26.84
CA PRO A 3 26.47 -8.14 26.60
C PRO A 3 26.43 -7.78 25.12
N ILE A 4 25.37 -8.21 24.43
CA ILE A 4 25.07 -7.75 23.09
C ILE A 4 24.75 -6.27 23.27
N SER A 5 25.72 -5.40 22.95
CA SER A 5 25.50 -3.97 22.83
C SER A 5 24.41 -3.79 21.78
N HIS A 6 23.17 -3.61 22.25
CA HIS A 6 22.03 -3.24 21.44
C HIS A 6 22.48 -2.03 20.61
N LEU A 7 22.50 -2.14 19.28
CA LEU A 7 22.76 -1.00 18.42
C LEU A 7 21.57 -0.05 18.58
N VAL A 8 21.73 0.92 19.48
CA VAL A 8 20.79 2.02 19.72
C VAL A 8 20.46 2.74 18.40
N HIS A 9 21.42 2.75 17.48
CA HIS A 9 21.35 3.29 16.13
C HIS A 9 20.41 2.55 15.16
N ALA A 10 19.89 1.36 15.50
CA ALA A 10 19.02 0.58 14.64
C ALA A 10 17.52 0.85 14.83
N ASP A 11 17.14 1.75 15.75
CA ASP A 11 15.74 2.05 16.02
C ASP A 11 15.13 2.99 14.95
N PRO A 12 14.19 2.51 14.11
CA PRO A 12 13.62 3.33 13.03
C PRO A 12 12.75 4.47 13.55
N GLY A 13 12.17 4.34 14.75
CA GLY A 13 11.35 5.38 15.37
C GLY A 13 12.19 6.59 15.80
N ALA A 14 13.36 6.33 16.37
CA ALA A 14 14.33 7.36 16.72
C ALA A 14 14.80 8.17 15.50
N TRP A 15 15.09 7.51 14.38
CA TRP A 15 15.46 8.19 13.13
C TRP A 15 14.30 9.02 12.53
N ALA A 16 13.05 8.60 12.72
CA ALA A 16 11.90 9.38 12.27
C ALA A 16 11.83 10.74 12.98
N PHE A 17 12.18 10.82 14.27
CA PHE A 17 12.25 12.10 15.00
C PHE A 17 13.37 13.00 14.48
N ILE A 18 14.52 12.44 14.10
CA ILE A 18 15.61 13.22 13.48
C ILE A 18 15.19 13.76 12.11
N HIS A 19 14.49 12.95 11.31
CA HIS A 19 13.94 13.39 10.02
C HIS A 19 12.87 14.49 10.20
N GLN A 20 12.05 14.36 11.25
CA GLN A 20 11.04 15.36 11.58
C GLN A 20 11.69 16.67 12.03
N PHE A 21 12.74 16.61 12.84
CA PHE A 21 13.53 17.77 13.23
C PHE A 21 14.17 18.45 12.01
N SER A 22 14.75 17.67 11.08
CA SER A 22 15.38 18.23 9.88
C SER A 22 14.38 18.87 8.90
N SER A 23 13.15 18.34 8.84
CA SER A 23 12.12 18.79 7.89
C SER A 23 11.21 19.87 8.46
N SER A 24 11.08 19.94 9.78
CA SER A 24 10.15 20.84 10.47
C SER A 24 10.88 22.05 11.04
N ASN A 25 10.69 23.22 10.43
CA ASN A 25 11.22 24.49 10.92
C ASN A 25 10.59 24.97 12.26
N SER A 26 9.66 24.18 12.83
CA SER A 26 8.97 24.46 14.09
C SER A 26 9.50 23.66 15.28
N MET A 27 10.30 22.63 15.04
CA MET A 27 10.81 21.74 16.07
C MET A 27 12.21 22.19 16.51
N THR A 28 12.39 22.40 17.81
CA THR A 28 13.68 22.85 18.35
C THR A 28 14.55 21.68 18.78
N LEU A 29 15.88 21.85 18.78
CA LEU A 29 16.83 20.81 19.18
C LEU A 29 16.51 20.18 20.56
N PRO A 30 16.19 20.96 21.62
CA PRO A 30 15.82 20.38 22.91
C PRO A 30 14.57 19.49 22.84
N GLN A 31 13.57 19.87 22.03
CA GLN A 31 12.37 19.05 21.83
C GLN A 31 12.67 17.76 21.09
N ALA A 32 13.56 17.80 20.09
CA ALA A 32 14.03 16.61 19.39
C ALA A 32 14.77 15.66 20.33
N GLU A 33 15.65 16.19 21.17
CA GLU A 33 16.40 15.41 22.14
C GLU A 33 15.49 14.80 23.21
N ASP A 34 14.48 15.54 23.69
CA ASP A 34 13.51 15.04 24.66
C ASP A 34 12.66 13.90 24.10
N LEU A 35 12.21 14.00 22.84
CA LEU A 35 11.49 12.91 22.17
C LEU A 35 12.37 11.67 21.97
N LEU A 36 13.64 11.85 21.61
CA LEU A 36 14.61 10.74 21.52
C LEU A 36 14.82 10.06 22.88
N LYS A 37 14.95 10.85 23.96
CA LYS A 37 15.08 10.33 25.32
C LYS A 37 13.84 9.59 25.78
N GLU A 38 12.66 10.12 25.50
CA GLU A 38 11.39 9.46 25.83
C GLU A 38 11.23 8.14 25.07
N HIS A 39 11.56 8.14 23.77
CA HIS A 39 11.40 6.96 22.92
C HIS A 39 12.41 5.85 23.24
N LEU A 40 13.67 6.20 23.44
CA LEU A 40 14.75 5.23 23.65
C LEU A 40 14.94 4.88 25.13
N GLY A 41 14.47 5.72 26.05
CA GLY A 41 14.57 5.50 27.49
C GLY A 41 16.00 5.19 27.94
N THR A 42 16.20 4.00 28.50
CA THR A 42 17.50 3.53 28.99
C THR A 42 18.52 3.23 27.88
N GLN A 43 18.08 3.20 26.62
CA GLN A 43 18.94 2.99 25.46
C GLN A 43 19.45 4.31 24.88
N TYR A 44 18.98 5.47 25.36
CA TYR A 44 19.48 6.75 24.89
C TYR A 44 20.95 6.96 25.27
N SER A 45 21.78 7.28 24.27
CA SER A 45 23.17 7.67 24.44
C SER A 45 23.38 9.05 23.82
N ALA A 46 23.71 10.03 24.66
CA ALA A 46 23.94 11.41 24.22
C ALA A 46 25.14 11.53 23.27
N GLN A 47 26.12 10.64 23.39
CA GLN A 47 27.28 10.61 22.50
C GLN A 47 26.89 10.16 21.09
N ASP A 48 26.02 9.15 21.01
CA ASP A 48 25.57 8.53 19.77
C ASP A 48 24.62 9.43 18.99
N TRP A 49 23.58 9.96 19.65
CA TRP A 49 22.59 10.82 19.02
C TRP A 49 23.02 12.27 18.89
N GLY A 50 23.92 12.73 19.76
CA GLY A 50 24.49 14.07 19.67
C GLY A 50 25.30 14.28 18.39
N HIS A 51 25.98 13.24 17.89
CA HIS A 51 26.67 13.31 16.60
C HIS A 51 25.67 13.43 15.43
N ALA A 52 24.59 12.64 15.43
CA ALA A 52 23.55 12.69 14.40
C ALA A 52 22.84 14.05 14.37
N LEU A 53 22.44 14.56 15.55
CA LEU A 53 21.81 15.88 15.67
C LEU A 53 22.76 17.00 15.24
N LYS A 54 24.05 16.91 15.60
CA LYS A 54 25.05 17.90 15.17
C LYS A 54 25.22 17.92 13.65
N VAL A 55 25.29 16.76 13.00
CA VAL A 55 25.39 16.67 11.54
C VAL A 55 24.17 17.30 10.86
N VAL A 56 22.97 17.09 11.40
CA VAL A 56 21.74 17.72 10.89
C VAL A 56 21.78 19.25 11.07
N MET A 57 22.28 19.73 12.21
CA MET A 57 22.46 21.16 12.45
C MET A 57 23.55 21.79 11.58
N ASP A 58 24.66 21.09 11.35
CA ASP A 58 25.75 21.59 10.50
C ASP A 58 25.30 21.69 9.03
N ALA A 59 24.27 20.94 8.63
CA ALA A 59 23.61 21.00 7.31
C ALA A 59 22.40 21.97 7.27
N GLU A 60 22.03 22.58 8.40
CA GLU A 60 20.89 23.49 8.53
C GLU A 60 21.06 24.71 7.61
N GLY A 61 20.25 24.76 6.55
CA GLY A 61 20.32 25.77 5.49
C GLY A 61 20.48 25.20 4.08
N ASP A 62 20.83 23.91 3.97
CA ASP A 62 20.83 23.14 2.73
C ASP A 62 19.97 21.88 2.91
N THR A 63 18.71 21.98 2.48
CA THR A 63 17.72 20.91 2.61
C THR A 63 18.11 19.64 1.84
N GLU A 64 18.87 19.77 0.76
CA GLU A 64 19.34 18.63 -0.03
C GLU A 64 20.49 17.93 0.71
N SER A 65 21.46 18.69 1.21
CA SER A 65 22.58 18.17 2.01
C SER A 65 22.12 17.56 3.34
N THR A 66 21.05 18.07 3.95
CA THR A 66 20.53 17.55 5.22
C THR A 66 19.87 16.18 5.03
N SER A 67 19.09 16.01 3.97
CA SER A 67 18.46 14.73 3.66
C SER A 67 19.49 13.66 3.31
N GLU A 68 20.51 14.01 2.51
CA GLU A 68 21.61 13.10 2.17
C GLU A 68 22.40 12.70 3.41
N ALA A 69 22.69 13.66 4.32
CA ALA A 69 23.41 13.36 5.55
C ALA A 69 22.62 12.41 6.48
N VAL A 70 21.30 12.57 6.59
CA VAL A 70 20.45 11.65 7.37
C VAL A 70 20.39 10.27 6.72
N GLU A 71 20.36 10.17 5.38
CA GLU A 71 20.39 8.89 4.67
C GLU A 71 21.74 8.15 4.84
N VAL A 72 22.86 8.90 4.80
CA VAL A 72 24.19 8.34 5.06
C VAL A 72 24.30 7.85 6.50
N LEU A 73 23.81 8.64 7.46
CA LEU A 73 23.83 8.27 8.87
C LEU A 73 22.94 7.07 9.17
N THR A 74 21.70 7.04 8.65
CA THR A 74 20.78 5.88 8.78
C THR A 74 21.36 4.63 8.13
N SER A 75 22.03 4.76 6.98
CA SER A 75 22.68 3.63 6.29
C SER A 75 23.90 3.09 7.04
N ALA A 76 24.67 3.96 7.71
CA ALA A 76 25.80 3.57 8.55
C ALA A 76 25.35 3.01 9.92
N ALA A 77 24.24 3.53 10.43
CA ALA A 77 23.59 3.16 11.67
C ALA A 77 22.85 1.82 11.59
N CYS A 78 22.31 1.50 10.41
CA CYS A 78 21.94 0.14 10.05
C CYS A 78 23.24 -0.66 9.88
N PRO A 79 23.63 -1.51 10.84
CA PRO A 79 24.65 -2.47 10.53
C PRO A 79 24.09 -3.23 9.33
N HIS A 80 24.87 -3.33 8.26
CA HIS A 80 24.64 -4.35 7.25
C HIS A 80 24.86 -5.69 7.95
N MET A 81 23.96 -6.07 8.88
CA MET A 81 23.64 -7.45 9.04
C MET A 81 23.22 -7.83 7.63
N GLY A 82 24.09 -8.59 6.97
CA GLY A 82 23.60 -9.74 6.26
C GLY A 82 22.73 -10.52 7.25
N LEU A 83 21.50 -10.05 7.46
CA LEU A 83 20.39 -10.89 7.83
C LEU A 83 20.32 -11.84 6.63
N ILE A 84 21.12 -12.90 6.70
CA ILE A 84 20.67 -14.17 6.19
C ILE A 84 19.46 -14.44 7.08
N ILE A 85 18.31 -13.91 6.68
CA ILE A 85 17.04 -14.42 7.10
C ILE A 85 17.10 -15.84 6.55
N LYS A 86 17.63 -16.77 7.36
CA LYS A 86 17.15 -18.14 7.33
C LYS A 86 15.71 -17.97 7.77
N VAL A 87 14.86 -17.57 6.82
CA VAL A 87 13.46 -17.90 6.85
C VAL A 87 13.55 -19.41 6.95
N LEU A 88 13.48 -19.95 8.17
CA LEU A 88 12.89 -21.26 8.31
C LEU A 88 11.51 -21.00 7.76
N VAL A 89 11.36 -21.28 6.46
CA VAL A 89 10.09 -21.44 5.82
C VAL A 89 9.49 -22.60 6.58
N LEU A 90 8.89 -22.31 7.72
CA LEU A 90 7.84 -23.14 8.27
C LEU A 90 6.85 -23.15 7.13
N THR A 91 6.94 -24.22 6.35
CA THR A 91 6.15 -24.45 5.15
C THR A 91 4.76 -24.82 5.66
N ILE A 92 4.14 -23.92 6.40
CA ILE A 92 2.75 -24.02 6.77
C ILE A 92 2.06 -23.53 5.51
N LYS A 93 1.90 -24.46 4.57
CA LYS A 93 1.05 -24.30 3.41
C LYS A 93 -0.34 -24.05 3.97
N ALA A 94 -0.71 -22.78 4.07
CA ALA A 94 -2.02 -22.42 4.57
C ALA A 94 -3.03 -23.04 3.60
N PRO A 95 -4.03 -23.81 4.05
CA PRO A 95 -4.97 -24.50 3.16
C PRO A 95 -5.67 -23.54 2.17
N GLN A 96 -5.82 -22.28 2.57
CA GLN A 96 -6.35 -21.20 1.73
C GLN A 96 -5.49 -20.91 0.48
N LEU A 97 -4.18 -21.15 0.55
CA LEU A 97 -3.24 -20.91 -0.54
C LEU A 97 -3.36 -21.99 -1.62
N ASP A 98 -3.59 -23.24 -1.22
CA ASP A 98 -3.86 -24.35 -2.14
C ASP A 98 -5.17 -24.18 -2.90
N LEU A 99 -6.24 -23.76 -2.19
CA LEU A 99 -7.54 -23.50 -2.81
C LEU A 99 -7.47 -22.32 -3.78
N LEU A 100 -6.75 -21.26 -3.41
CA LEU A 100 -6.56 -20.10 -4.28
C LEU A 100 -5.73 -20.45 -5.52
N GLU A 101 -4.65 -21.21 -5.35
CA GLU A 101 -3.81 -21.67 -6.47
C GLU A 101 -4.60 -22.54 -7.45
N GLN A 102 -5.43 -23.47 -6.95
CA GLN A 102 -6.30 -24.28 -7.81
C GLN A 102 -7.35 -23.45 -8.54
N SER A 103 -7.99 -22.49 -7.86
CA SER A 103 -8.97 -21.57 -8.47
C SER A 103 -8.34 -20.71 -9.57
N LEU A 104 -7.12 -20.23 -9.35
CA LEU A 104 -6.36 -19.46 -10.34
C LEU A 104 -5.99 -20.32 -11.55
N LEU A 105 -5.50 -21.55 -11.33
CA LEU A 105 -5.16 -22.48 -12.40
C LEU A 105 -6.40 -22.83 -13.23
N GLN A 106 -7.54 -23.09 -12.57
CA GLN A 106 -8.81 -23.34 -13.24
C GLN A 106 -9.25 -22.13 -14.08
N SER A 107 -9.17 -20.91 -13.53
CA SER A 107 -9.52 -19.69 -14.26
C SER A 107 -8.60 -19.47 -15.47
N MET A 108 -7.32 -19.81 -15.36
CA MET A 108 -6.36 -19.72 -16.46
C MET A 108 -6.64 -20.76 -17.54
N ASP A 109 -7.02 -21.98 -17.17
CA ASP A 109 -7.38 -23.03 -18.13
C ASP A 109 -8.71 -22.73 -18.81
N GLU A 110 -9.69 -22.17 -18.10
CA GLU A 110 -10.91 -21.62 -18.67
C GLU A 110 -10.57 -20.50 -19.65
N LEU A 111 -9.74 -19.52 -19.27
CA LEU A 111 -9.33 -18.44 -20.17
C LEU A 111 -8.59 -18.95 -21.42
N LYS A 112 -7.76 -19.98 -21.29
CA LYS A 112 -7.10 -20.66 -22.41
C LYS A 112 -8.09 -21.41 -23.29
N ALA A 113 -9.06 -22.12 -22.71
CA ALA A 113 -10.13 -22.78 -23.45
C ALA A 113 -11.02 -21.76 -24.17
N HIS A 114 -11.21 -20.59 -23.57
CA HIS A 114 -11.91 -19.44 -24.14
C HIS A 114 -11.08 -18.65 -25.16
N LYS A 115 -9.84 -19.06 -25.51
CA LYS A 115 -9.17 -18.68 -26.78
C LYS A 115 -9.88 -19.25 -28.02
N CYS A 116 -11.18 -19.50 -27.94
CA CYS A 116 -12.08 -19.71 -29.05
C CYS A 116 -12.29 -18.39 -29.82
N ILE A 117 -11.22 -17.89 -30.45
CA ILE A 117 -11.42 -17.18 -31.72
C ILE A 117 -11.89 -18.27 -32.69
N ILE A 118 -13.21 -18.47 -32.74
CA ILE A 118 -13.82 -19.36 -33.72
C ILE A 118 -13.72 -18.63 -35.06
N GLY A 119 -12.72 -18.98 -35.86
CA GLY A 119 -12.46 -18.41 -37.17
C GLY A 119 -11.04 -17.89 -37.35
N ALA A 120 -10.71 -17.48 -38.57
CA ALA A 120 -9.41 -16.87 -38.86
C ALA A 120 -9.22 -15.57 -38.07
N VAL A 121 -8.06 -15.41 -37.44
CA VAL A 121 -7.67 -14.18 -36.74
C VAL A 121 -7.86 -12.99 -37.68
N PRO A 122 -8.72 -12.02 -37.36
CA PRO A 122 -8.94 -10.88 -38.22
C PRO A 122 -7.65 -10.06 -38.30
N THR A 123 -7.19 -9.78 -39.52
CA THR A 123 -6.05 -8.90 -39.76
C THR A 123 -6.39 -7.50 -39.23
N ILE A 124 -5.39 -6.73 -38.78
CA ILE A 124 -5.54 -5.32 -38.34
C ILE A 124 -6.39 -4.49 -39.31
N ASN A 125 -6.22 -4.69 -40.61
CA ASN A 125 -6.99 -3.98 -41.63
C ASN A 125 -8.50 -4.29 -41.58
N LYS A 126 -8.91 -5.49 -41.15
CA LYS A 126 -10.32 -5.87 -40.98
C LYS A 126 -10.93 -5.35 -39.68
N ILE A 127 -10.09 -5.03 -38.70
CA ILE A 127 -10.50 -4.40 -37.43
C ILE A 127 -10.68 -2.89 -37.63
N LEU A 128 -9.84 -2.30 -38.48
CA LEU A 128 -9.83 -0.86 -38.76
C LEU A 128 -10.80 -0.43 -39.85
N ASP A 129 -11.42 -1.38 -40.56
CA ASP A 129 -12.40 -1.10 -41.61
C ASP A 129 -13.80 -1.41 -41.04
N PRO A 130 -14.50 -0.40 -40.48
CA PRO A 130 -15.80 -0.63 -39.86
C PRO A 130 -16.77 -1.16 -40.91
N PHE A 131 -17.44 -2.28 -40.58
CA PHE A 131 -18.53 -2.79 -41.40
C PHE A 131 -19.60 -1.69 -41.49
N PRO A 132 -20.19 -1.42 -42.68
CA PRO A 132 -21.29 -0.47 -42.76
C PRO A 132 -22.41 -0.95 -41.82
N GLU A 133 -22.72 -0.14 -40.81
CA GLU A 133 -23.73 -0.44 -39.82
C GLU A 133 -25.05 -0.72 -40.53
N LYS A 134 -25.53 -1.95 -40.39
CA LYS A 134 -26.85 -2.32 -40.88
C LYS A 134 -27.85 -1.85 -39.82
N GLU A 135 -28.73 -0.92 -40.18
CA GLU A 135 -29.81 -0.46 -39.32
C GLU A 135 -30.64 -1.67 -38.87
N ILE A 136 -30.47 -2.05 -37.60
CA ILE A 136 -31.32 -3.07 -36.95
C ILE A 136 -32.56 -2.30 -36.54
N GLY A 137 -33.67 -2.57 -37.23
CA GLY A 137 -34.94 -1.90 -36.99
C GLY A 137 -35.42 -2.00 -35.54
N GLU A 138 -36.28 -1.03 -35.19
CA GLU A 138 -37.03 -0.82 -33.94
C GLU A 138 -36.37 -1.37 -32.66
N SER A 139 -35.75 -0.46 -31.91
CA SER A 139 -35.17 -0.73 -30.60
C SER A 139 -36.16 -1.49 -29.72
N VAL A 140 -35.76 -2.68 -29.26
CA VAL A 140 -36.52 -3.45 -28.27
C VAL A 140 -36.76 -2.55 -27.06
N HIS A 141 -38.04 -2.21 -26.83
CA HIS A 141 -38.46 -1.48 -25.64
C HIS A 141 -38.27 -2.41 -24.44
N PHE A 142 -37.18 -2.21 -23.68
CA PHE A 142 -36.96 -2.90 -22.43
C PHE A 142 -37.89 -2.28 -21.37
N GLU A 143 -39.08 -2.86 -21.24
CA GLU A 143 -40.20 -2.34 -20.45
C GLU A 143 -39.95 -2.36 -18.93
N ASP A 144 -38.84 -2.96 -18.46
CA ASP A 144 -38.59 -3.23 -17.03
C ASP A 144 -37.22 -2.75 -16.49
N ASN A 145 -36.61 -1.74 -17.12
CA ASN A 145 -35.33 -1.20 -16.63
C ASN A 145 -35.48 -0.34 -15.37
N ALA A 146 -36.70 -0.02 -14.93
CA ALA A 146 -36.94 0.84 -13.77
C ALA A 146 -36.42 0.22 -12.46
N ALA A 147 -36.62 -1.09 -12.27
CA ALA A 147 -36.14 -1.80 -11.08
C ALA A 147 -34.60 -1.83 -11.04
N ILE A 148 -33.96 -2.06 -12.18
CA ILE A 148 -32.50 -2.10 -12.31
C ILE A 148 -31.90 -0.73 -12.01
N VAL A 149 -32.50 0.34 -12.53
CA VAL A 149 -32.04 1.72 -12.26
C VAL A 149 -32.22 2.08 -10.78
N ALA A 150 -33.34 1.70 -10.16
CA ALA A 150 -33.58 1.94 -8.74
C ALA A 150 -32.55 1.23 -7.85
N GLU A 151 -32.20 -0.03 -8.17
CA GLU A 151 -31.20 -0.78 -7.40
C GLU A 151 -29.79 -0.21 -7.55
N VAL A 152 -29.38 0.17 -8.78
CA VAL A 152 -28.08 0.83 -9.01
C VAL A 152 -27.98 2.14 -8.24
N GLN A 153 -29.05 2.93 -8.22
CA GLN A 153 -29.10 4.19 -7.46
C GLN A 153 -29.00 3.95 -5.96
N CYS A 154 -29.69 2.93 -5.44
CA CYS A 154 -29.60 2.53 -4.04
C CYS A 154 -28.17 2.11 -3.65
N CYS A 155 -27.52 1.27 -4.45
CA CYS A 155 -26.13 0.87 -4.22
C CYS A 155 -25.16 2.06 -4.26
N GLN A 156 -25.40 3.03 -5.14
CA GLN A 156 -24.58 4.23 -5.25
C GLN A 156 -24.74 5.15 -4.03
N ALA A 157 -25.95 5.34 -3.52
CA ALA A 157 -26.23 6.12 -2.32
C ALA A 157 -25.61 5.49 -1.06
N ILE A 158 -25.69 4.16 -0.91
CA ILE A 158 -24.99 3.43 0.17
C ILE A 158 -23.48 3.64 0.10
N ARG A 159 -22.89 3.53 -1.11
CA ARG A 159 -21.45 3.75 -1.31
C ARG A 159 -21.02 5.17 -0.96
N ASN A 160 -21.89 6.15 -1.19
CA ASN A 160 -21.64 7.55 -0.89
C ASN A 160 -21.89 7.92 0.59
N GLY A 161 -22.32 6.96 1.42
CA GLY A 161 -22.59 7.19 2.85
C GLY A 161 -23.91 7.89 3.14
N GLU A 162 -24.84 7.94 2.17
CA GLU A 162 -26.20 8.45 2.36
C GLU A 162 -27.02 7.43 3.14
N ILE A 163 -27.66 7.86 4.24
CA ILE A 163 -28.52 7.01 5.06
C ILE A 163 -29.87 6.88 4.35
N ILE A 164 -30.13 5.69 3.80
CA ILE A 164 -31.43 5.35 3.23
C ILE A 164 -32.29 4.75 4.35
N GLU A 165 -33.35 5.44 4.76
CA GLU A 165 -34.36 4.87 5.66
C GLU A 165 -35.08 3.72 4.94
N VAL A 166 -34.74 2.48 5.30
CA VAL A 166 -35.48 1.30 4.85
C VAL A 166 -36.65 1.11 5.82
N GLU A 167 -37.85 1.40 5.35
CA GLU A 167 -39.08 1.11 6.09
C GLU A 167 -39.21 -0.42 6.20
N LEU A 168 -38.76 -0.96 7.33
CA LEU A 168 -38.94 -2.36 7.69
C LEU A 168 -40.43 -2.59 7.88
N LEU A 169 -41.12 -3.02 6.82
CA LEU A 169 -42.46 -3.58 6.94
C LEU A 169 -42.36 -4.75 7.93
N ARG A 170 -42.81 -4.49 9.16
CA ARG A 170 -42.98 -5.50 10.20
C ARG A 170 -43.92 -6.56 9.62
N TYR A 171 -43.36 -7.70 9.26
CA TYR A 171 -44.08 -8.95 9.24
C TYR A 171 -44.58 -9.21 10.66
N ILE A 172 -45.84 -8.87 10.91
CA ILE A 172 -46.61 -9.42 12.03
C ILE A 172 -47.53 -10.45 11.38
N GLU A 173 -47.50 -11.65 11.96
CA GLU A 173 -48.21 -12.89 11.59
C GLU A 173 -49.68 -12.72 11.20
#